data_AF-A0A8K0CSY5-F1
#
_entry.id   AF-A0A8K0CSY5-F1
#
_cell.length_a   1.000
_cell.length_b   1.000
_cell.length_c   1.000
_cell.angle_alpha   90.00
_cell.angle_beta   90.00
_cell.angle_gamma   90.00
#
_symmetry.space_group_name_H-M   'P 1'
#
loop_
_entity.id
_entity.type
_entity.pdbx_description
1 polymer ?
#
loop_
_entity_poly.entity_id
_entity_poly.type
_entity_poly.pdbx_seq_one_letter_code
_entity_poly.pdbx_strand_id
1 'polypeptide(L)'
;FLNTKDKNVWTSAAIAIINSGGIKTSITPGNITFSDLILTLPFGNTFDVGEIQGKHLKAALEFAAGNENHWGGYNMNLLQVSGLYIIYNVTNPMGSRVESVKVRCRECHVPLYEDLDLEKYYKIVINSFLAGGGEGHLILANNVINRKVGEIDIDVLEKYIKKRSP
;
A
#
# COMPACT_ATOMS: atom_id res chain seq x y z
N PHE A 1 -13.49 -6.76 -7.74
CA PHE A 1 -13.19 -5.39 -7.31
C PHE A 1 -12.20 -4.69 -8.22
N LEU A 2 -11.13 -5.36 -8.67
CA LEU A 2 -10.13 -4.73 -9.55
C LEU A 2 -10.39 -4.87 -11.06
N ASN A 3 -11.41 -5.60 -11.49
CA ASN A 3 -11.79 -5.70 -12.90
C ASN A 3 -12.39 -4.38 -13.40
N THR A 4 -11.86 -3.88 -14.51
CA THR A 4 -12.31 -2.64 -15.15
C THR A 4 -13.15 -2.96 -16.40
N LYS A 5 -14.17 -2.14 -16.65
CA LYS A 5 -14.96 -2.16 -17.90
C LYS A 5 -14.35 -1.26 -18.99
N ASP A 6 -13.46 -0.35 -18.59
CA ASP A 6 -12.73 0.55 -19.48
C ASP A 6 -11.56 -0.21 -20.12
N LYS A 7 -11.53 -0.25 -21.45
CA LYS A 7 -10.53 -0.96 -22.26
C LYS A 7 -9.17 -0.25 -22.32
N ASN A 8 -9.11 1.02 -21.91
CA ASN A 8 -7.87 1.80 -21.89
C ASN A 8 -7.04 1.57 -20.62
N VAL A 9 -7.58 0.80 -19.67
CA VAL A 9 -6.89 0.44 -18.43
C VAL A 9 -6.94 -1.07 -18.25
N TRP A 10 -5.85 -1.65 -17.75
CA TRP A 10 -5.78 -3.10 -17.54
C TRP A 10 -6.23 -3.51 -16.12
N THR A 11 -6.35 -2.54 -15.20
CA THR A 11 -6.79 -2.75 -13.81
C THR A 11 -7.50 -1.51 -13.26
N SER A 12 -8.34 -1.70 -12.24
CA SER A 12 -8.99 -0.58 -11.53
C SER A 12 -8.01 0.25 -10.71
N ALA A 13 -7.02 -0.39 -10.07
CA ALA A 13 -5.94 0.25 -9.34
C ALA A 13 -4.65 -0.55 -9.57
N ALA A 14 -3.55 0.15 -9.86
CA ALA A 14 -2.27 -0.48 -10.16
C ALA A 14 -1.30 -0.48 -8.96
N ILE A 15 -1.64 0.24 -7.90
CA ILE A 15 -0.83 0.45 -6.70
C ILE A 15 -1.60 -0.04 -5.49
N ALA A 16 -0.91 -0.63 -4.52
CA ALA A 16 -1.43 -0.91 -3.20
C ALA A 16 -0.42 -0.51 -2.12
N ILE A 17 -0.92 -0.02 -0.98
CA ILE A 17 -0.12 0.29 0.21
C ILE A 17 -0.80 -0.27 1.46
N ILE A 18 -0.01 -0.81 2.38
CA ILE A 18 -0.42 -1.22 3.73
C ILE A 18 0.70 -0.91 4.72
N ASN A 19 0.37 -0.54 5.96
CA ASN A 19 1.37 -0.32 6.99
C ASN A 19 1.98 -1.64 7.48
N SER A 20 3.28 -1.62 7.77
CA SER A 20 3.97 -2.82 8.29
C SER A 20 3.37 -3.32 9.60
N GLY A 21 2.94 -2.41 10.48
CA GLY A 21 2.30 -2.73 11.76
C GLY A 21 0.96 -3.48 11.63
N GLY A 22 0.33 -3.44 10.46
CA GLY A 22 -0.88 -4.20 10.13
C GLY A 22 -0.62 -5.70 9.88
N ILE A 23 0.61 -6.08 9.56
CA ILE A 23 1.02 -7.47 9.34
C ILE A 23 1.63 -8.00 10.64
N LYS A 24 0.95 -8.96 11.29
CA LYS A 24 1.25 -9.30 12.69
C LYS A 24 2.12 -10.52 12.88
N THR A 25 2.06 -11.49 11.97
CA THR A 25 2.89 -12.69 12.05
C THR A 25 3.19 -13.25 10.68
N SER A 26 4.29 -14.01 10.59
CA SER A 26 4.61 -14.84 9.45
C SER A 26 3.70 -16.07 9.41
N ILE A 27 3.43 -16.57 8.21
CA ILE A 27 2.72 -17.85 7.99
C ILE A 27 3.78 -18.93 7.73
N THR A 28 3.73 -20.02 8.49
CA THR A 28 4.64 -21.15 8.31
C THR A 28 4.35 -21.86 6.98
N PRO A 29 5.37 -22.28 6.21
CA PRO A 29 5.16 -23.07 5.00
C PRO A 29 4.37 -24.35 5.27
N GLY A 30 3.45 -24.70 4.36
CA GLY A 30 2.62 -25.90 4.46
C GLY A 30 1.13 -25.58 4.28
N ASN A 31 0.28 -26.32 4.99
CA ASN A 31 -1.16 -26.12 4.93
C ASN A 31 -1.55 -24.81 5.61
N ILE A 32 -2.00 -23.83 4.81
CA ILE A 32 -2.42 -22.52 5.31
C ILE A 32 -3.88 -22.61 5.76
N THR A 33 -4.12 -22.36 7.04
CA THR A 33 -5.46 -22.37 7.63
C THR A 33 -6.01 -20.96 7.80
N PHE A 34 -7.32 -20.85 8.03
CA PHE A 34 -7.94 -19.56 8.35
C PHE A 34 -7.39 -18.95 9.65
N SER A 35 -6.98 -19.78 10.62
CA SER A 35 -6.34 -19.31 11.85
C SER A 35 -5.03 -18.57 11.55
N ASP A 36 -4.24 -19.06 10.59
CA ASP A 36 -3.00 -18.41 10.18
C ASP A 36 -3.29 -17.03 9.57
N LEU A 37 -4.35 -16.92 8.75
CA LEU A 37 -4.75 -15.65 8.13
C LEU A 37 -5.21 -14.62 9.15
N ILE A 38 -6.06 -15.02 10.10
CA ILE A 38 -6.52 -14.13 11.18
C ILE A 38 -5.35 -13.68 12.05
N LEU A 39 -4.41 -14.58 12.39
CA LEU A 39 -3.24 -14.19 13.18
C LEU A 39 -2.35 -13.20 12.42
N THR A 40 -2.29 -13.27 11.09
CA THR A 40 -1.52 -12.34 10.26
C THR A 40 -2.21 -10.98 10.08
N LEU A 41 -3.53 -10.92 9.85
CA LEU A 41 -4.31 -9.69 9.68
C LEU A 41 -5.51 -9.64 10.66
N PRO A 42 -5.30 -9.43 11.97
CA PRO A 42 -6.34 -9.65 12.98
C PRO A 42 -7.34 -8.51 13.17
N PHE A 43 -7.17 -7.39 12.47
CA PHE A 43 -7.90 -6.16 12.78
C PHE A 43 -9.22 -6.00 12.06
N GLY A 44 -9.50 -6.84 11.05
CA GLY A 44 -10.71 -6.73 10.23
C GLY A 44 -10.79 -5.39 9.50
N ASN A 45 -9.67 -4.91 8.94
CA ASN A 45 -9.69 -3.72 8.09
C ASN A 45 -10.40 -4.03 6.77
N THR A 46 -10.71 -3.00 5.99
CA THR A 46 -11.05 -3.17 4.58
C THR A 46 -9.90 -2.73 3.69
N PHE A 47 -9.80 -3.30 2.48
CA PHE A 47 -8.96 -2.76 1.42
C PHE A 47 -9.77 -1.84 0.51
N ASP A 48 -9.59 -0.55 0.72
CA ASP A 48 -10.33 0.50 0.03
C ASP A 48 -9.60 0.96 -1.23
N VAL A 49 -10.35 1.56 -2.15
CA VAL A 49 -9.79 2.17 -3.36
C VAL A 49 -10.03 3.66 -3.32
N GLY A 50 -8.97 4.44 -3.54
CA GLY A 50 -9.05 5.90 -3.63
C GLY A 50 -8.05 6.46 -4.61
N GLU A 51 -8.04 7.79 -4.74
CA GLU A 51 -7.15 8.54 -5.62
C GLU A 51 -6.26 9.46 -4.79
N ILE A 52 -4.96 9.52 -5.09
CA ILE A 52 -4.00 10.39 -4.41
C ILE A 52 -3.08 11.06 -5.43
N GLN A 53 -2.76 12.34 -5.23
CA GLN A 53 -1.78 13.03 -6.06
C GLN A 53 -0.36 12.55 -5.75
N GLY A 54 0.51 12.46 -6.76
CA GLY A 54 1.86 11.92 -6.63
C GLY A 54 2.70 12.57 -5.53
N LYS A 55 2.60 13.90 -5.35
CA LYS A 55 3.29 14.62 -4.27
C LYS A 55 2.87 14.16 -2.87
N HIS A 56 1.59 13.86 -2.66
CA HIS A 56 1.08 13.36 -1.38
C HIS A 56 1.47 11.89 -1.17
N LEU A 57 1.51 11.10 -2.25
CA LEU A 57 2.04 9.74 -2.20
C LEU A 57 3.52 9.74 -1.80
N LYS A 58 4.37 10.57 -2.44
CA LYS A 58 5.79 10.71 -2.05
C LYS A 58 5.92 11.16 -0.60
N ALA A 59 5.15 12.17 -0.19
CA ALA A 59 5.20 12.68 1.19
C ALA A 59 4.78 11.61 2.23
N ALA A 60 3.81 10.75 1.91
CA ALA A 60 3.44 9.64 2.78
C ALA A 60 4.57 8.59 2.88
N LEU A 61 5.28 8.30 1.79
CA LEU A 61 6.45 7.42 1.79
C LEU A 61 7.64 8.00 2.56
N GLU A 62 7.86 9.32 2.46
CA GLU A 62 8.85 10.06 3.25
C GLU A 62 8.53 10.01 4.74
N PHE A 63 7.25 10.22 5.10
CA PHE A 63 6.79 10.14 6.49
C PHE A 63 7.01 8.73 7.05
N ALA A 64 6.62 7.69 6.31
CA ALA A 64 6.87 6.29 6.69
C ALA A 64 8.36 6.01 6.92
N ALA A 65 9.22 6.59 6.08
CA ALA A 65 10.66 6.46 6.20
C ALA A 65 11.27 7.32 7.31
N GLY A 66 10.59 8.35 7.77
CA GLY A 66 11.02 9.19 8.88
C GLY A 66 10.57 8.68 10.24
N ASN A 67 9.47 7.92 10.32
CA ASN A 67 8.89 7.49 11.58
C ASN A 67 9.72 6.35 12.19
N GLU A 68 10.56 6.71 13.17
CA GLU A 68 11.35 5.77 13.96
C GLU A 68 10.45 5.12 15.01
N ASN A 69 10.32 3.79 14.96
CA ASN A 69 9.61 3.06 16.00
C ASN A 69 10.29 3.31 17.35
N HIS A 70 9.48 3.48 18.41
CA HIS A 70 9.87 3.74 19.81
C HIS A 70 10.85 2.73 20.45
N TRP A 71 11.39 1.78 19.68
CA TRP A 71 12.22 0.66 20.12
C TRP A 71 13.73 0.86 19.85
N GLY A 72 14.14 2.02 19.33
CA GLY A 72 15.54 2.35 19.06
C GLY A 72 16.09 1.64 17.81
N GLY A 73 16.96 2.34 17.06
CA GLY A 73 17.55 1.87 15.80
C GLY A 73 16.82 2.35 14.54
N TYR A 74 17.31 1.97 13.34
CA TYR A 74 16.72 2.27 12.02
C TYR A 74 15.38 1.55 11.75
N ASN A 75 14.55 1.38 12.78
CA ASN A 75 13.27 0.70 12.72
C ASN A 75 12.21 1.65 12.14
N MET A 76 12.30 1.90 10.84
CA MET A 76 11.37 2.74 10.09
C MET A 76 10.03 2.02 9.94
N ASN A 77 8.92 2.72 10.17
CA ASN A 77 7.59 2.18 9.91
C ASN A 77 7.22 2.26 8.42
N LEU A 78 7.96 1.52 7.58
CA LEU A 78 7.80 1.55 6.14
C LEU A 78 6.43 1.00 5.71
N LEU A 79 5.85 1.66 4.71
CA LEU A 79 4.69 1.12 4.00
C LEU A 79 5.13 -0.07 3.13
N GLN A 80 4.43 -1.18 3.26
CA GLN A 80 4.52 -2.29 2.33
C GLN A 80 3.72 -1.95 1.07
N VAL A 81 4.28 -2.25 -0.10
CA VAL A 81 3.75 -1.75 -1.37
C VAL A 81 3.58 -2.85 -2.41
N SER A 82 2.64 -2.63 -3.34
CA SER A 82 2.54 -3.35 -4.61
C SER A 82 2.41 -2.35 -5.74
N GLY A 83 3.02 -2.62 -6.89
CA GLY A 83 2.99 -1.70 -8.04
C GLY A 83 3.86 -0.45 -7.88
N LEU A 84 4.74 -0.42 -6.88
CA LEU A 84 5.74 0.63 -6.66
C LEU A 84 7.14 -0.01 -6.55
N TYR A 85 8.16 0.67 -7.07
CA TYR A 85 9.55 0.44 -6.71
C TYR A 85 10.09 1.72 -6.06
N ILE A 86 10.64 1.61 -4.86
CA ILE A 86 11.06 2.76 -4.07
C ILE A 86 12.51 2.56 -3.66
N ILE A 87 13.32 3.60 -3.87
CA ILE A 87 14.69 3.65 -3.37
C ILE A 87 14.74 4.67 -2.25
N TYR A 88 15.22 4.22 -1.09
CA TYR A 88 15.40 5.04 0.09
C TYR A 88 16.89 5.26 0.35
N ASN A 89 17.29 6.51 0.58
CA ASN A 89 18.57 6.87 1.15
C ASN A 89 18.38 7.24 2.63
N VAL A 90 18.68 6.29 3.52
CA VAL A 90 18.47 6.43 4.97
C VAL A 90 19.47 7.35 5.66
N THR A 91 20.57 7.71 4.99
CA THR A 91 21.53 8.68 5.54
C THR A 91 21.06 10.12 5.39
N ASN A 92 20.07 10.36 4.54
CA ASN A 92 19.48 11.69 4.38
C ASN A 92 18.61 12.07 5.60
N PRO A 93 18.45 13.39 5.86
CA PRO A 93 17.53 13.87 6.88
C PRO A 93 16.10 13.35 6.67
N MET A 94 15.36 13.20 7.77
CA MET A 94 13.93 12.87 7.72
C MET A 94 13.18 13.84 6.80
N GLY A 95 12.31 13.30 5.95
CA GLY A 95 11.61 14.08 4.91
C GLY A 95 12.38 14.22 3.59
N SER A 96 13.60 13.69 3.49
CA SER A 96 14.40 13.66 2.25
C SER A 96 15.04 12.28 1.99
N ARG A 97 14.40 11.21 2.49
CA ARG A 97 14.89 9.84 2.41
C ARG A 97 14.41 9.13 1.14
N VAL A 98 13.31 9.55 0.49
CA VAL A 98 12.84 8.96 -0.78
C VAL A 98 13.62 9.56 -1.95
N GLU A 99 14.55 8.77 -2.48
CA GLU A 99 15.41 9.14 -3.62
C GLU A 99 14.68 8.98 -4.95
N SER A 100 14.01 7.84 -5.16
CA SER A 100 13.20 7.62 -6.36
C SER A 100 11.99 6.74 -6.08
N VAL A 101 10.92 6.97 -6.85
CA VAL A 101 9.71 6.16 -6.86
C VAL A 101 9.36 5.89 -8.32
N LYS A 102 9.29 4.61 -8.69
CA LYS A 102 8.67 4.17 -9.93
C LYS A 102 7.31 3.57 -9.66
N VAL A 103 6.36 3.90 -10.53
CA VAL A 103 4.94 3.55 -10.41
C VAL A 103 4.53 2.68 -11.59
N ARG A 104 3.83 1.58 -11.30
CA ARG A 104 3.26 0.74 -12.35
C ARG A 104 2.10 1.48 -13.04
N CYS A 105 2.20 1.67 -14.35
CA CYS A 105 1.17 2.35 -15.12
C CYS A 105 -0.18 1.61 -15.04
N ARG A 106 -1.26 2.37 -14.91
CA ARG A 106 -2.65 1.86 -14.97
C ARG A 106 -3.24 2.01 -16.38
N GLU A 107 -2.95 3.13 -17.03
CA GLU A 107 -3.45 3.55 -18.34
C GLU A 107 -2.43 3.18 -19.41
N CYS A 108 -2.26 1.88 -19.61
CA CYS A 108 -1.30 1.31 -20.54
C CYS A 108 -1.75 -0.10 -20.96
N HIS A 109 -1.38 -0.53 -22.16
CA HIS A 109 -1.79 -1.85 -22.66
C HIS A 109 -1.00 -2.99 -22.00
N VAL A 110 0.32 -2.79 -21.86
CA VAL A 110 1.22 -3.71 -21.15
C VAL A 110 1.77 -2.97 -19.92
N PRO A 111 1.62 -3.50 -18.70
CA PRO A 111 2.07 -2.81 -17.49
C PRO A 111 3.59 -2.62 -17.47
N LEU A 112 4.03 -1.38 -17.31
CA LEU A 112 5.43 -0.99 -17.14
C LEU A 112 5.56 -0.01 -15.97
N TYR A 113 6.80 0.22 -15.52
CA TYR A 113 7.10 1.14 -14.42
C TYR A 113 7.64 2.46 -14.96
N GLU A 114 7.00 3.56 -14.58
CA GLU A 114 7.34 4.93 -14.96
C GLU A 114 7.76 5.72 -13.72
N ASP A 115 8.49 6.83 -13.89
CA ASP A 115 8.82 7.68 -12.74
C ASP A 115 7.56 8.35 -12.17
N LEU A 116 7.53 8.52 -10.85
CA LEU A 116 6.42 9.19 -10.16
C LEU A 116 6.31 10.65 -10.62
N ASP A 117 5.24 10.95 -11.35
CA ASP A 117 4.79 12.32 -11.59
C ASP A 117 4.09 12.86 -10.33
N LEU A 118 4.57 13.99 -9.81
CA LEU A 118 4.08 14.61 -8.57
C LEU A 118 2.70 15.26 -8.72
N GLU A 119 2.33 15.67 -9.92
CA GLU A 119 1.07 16.36 -10.18
C GLU A 119 -0.05 15.40 -10.66
N LYS A 120 0.32 14.22 -11.14
CA LYS A 120 -0.62 13.18 -11.54
C LYS A 120 -1.36 12.55 -10.35
N TYR A 121 -2.63 12.21 -10.55
CA TYR A 121 -3.42 11.40 -9.62
C TYR A 121 -3.26 9.90 -9.92
N TYR A 122 -3.12 9.11 -8.86
CA TYR A 122 -2.99 7.66 -8.93
C TYR A 122 -4.11 6.98 -8.16
N LYS A 123 -4.70 5.93 -8.77
CA LYS A 123 -5.60 5.02 -8.06
C LYS A 123 -4.81 4.02 -7.24
N ILE A 124 -5.04 4.06 -5.93
CA ILE A 124 -4.37 3.21 -4.95
C ILE A 124 -5.38 2.32 -4.23
N VAL A 125 -4.94 1.14 -3.85
CA VAL A 125 -5.55 0.32 -2.80
C VAL A 125 -4.88 0.67 -1.47
N ILE A 126 -5.66 0.91 -0.43
CA ILE A 126 -5.18 1.31 0.90
C ILE A 126 -6.05 0.63 1.97
N ASN A 127 -5.45 0.16 3.07
CA ASN A 127 -6.25 -0.38 4.17
C ASN A 127 -7.00 0.74 4.92
N SER A 128 -8.19 0.44 5.44
CA SER A 128 -9.06 1.41 6.12
C SER A 128 -8.39 2.11 7.30
N PHE A 129 -7.47 1.44 7.99
CA PHE A 129 -6.67 2.02 9.08
C PHE A 129 -5.80 3.20 8.61
N LEU A 130 -5.00 3.03 7.55
CA LEU A 130 -4.22 4.12 6.96
C LEU A 130 -5.09 5.20 6.35
N ALA A 131 -6.19 4.80 5.70
CA ALA A 131 -7.15 5.74 5.14
C ALA A 131 -7.88 6.58 6.22
N GLY A 132 -7.89 6.10 7.47
CA GLY A 132 -8.36 6.84 8.65
C GLY A 132 -7.28 7.62 9.39
N GLY A 133 -6.04 7.62 8.91
CA GLY A 133 -4.92 8.35 9.54
C GLY A 133 -4.17 7.57 10.61
N GLY A 134 -4.34 6.25 10.65
CA GLY A 134 -3.60 5.36 11.54
C GLY A 134 -2.08 5.57 11.48
N GLU A 135 -1.40 5.33 12.61
CA GLU A 135 0.05 5.55 12.78
C GLU A 135 0.52 6.98 12.43
N GLY A 136 -0.39 7.96 12.45
CA GLY A 136 -0.09 9.36 12.17
C GLY A 136 -0.06 9.71 10.68
N HIS A 137 -0.51 8.81 9.79
CA HIS A 137 -0.57 9.05 8.34
C HIS A 137 -1.71 10.02 7.93
N LEU A 138 -1.74 11.22 8.52
CA LEU A 138 -2.72 12.26 8.20
C LEU A 138 -2.62 12.73 6.74
N ILE A 139 -1.44 12.60 6.12
CA ILE A 139 -1.26 12.87 4.69
C ILE A 139 -2.17 11.95 3.86
N LEU A 140 -2.27 10.66 4.21
CA LEU A 140 -3.15 9.72 3.52
C LEU A 140 -4.62 10.03 3.82
N ALA A 141 -4.97 10.22 5.09
CA ALA A 141 -6.35 10.51 5.49
C ALA A 141 -6.93 11.76 4.82
N ASN A 142 -6.12 12.82 4.69
CA ASN A 142 -6.58 14.11 4.18
C ASN A 142 -6.52 14.23 2.66
N ASN A 143 -5.70 13.43 1.97
CA ASN A 143 -5.44 13.60 0.53
C ASN A 143 -5.83 12.40 -0.33
N VAL A 144 -6.28 11.28 0.25
CA VAL A 144 -6.96 10.22 -0.50
C VAL A 144 -8.41 10.61 -0.74
N ILE A 145 -8.71 10.97 -1.98
CA ILE A 145 -10.05 11.39 -2.42
C ILE A 145 -10.78 10.26 -3.13
N ASN A 146 -12.08 10.46 -3.38
CA ASN A 146 -12.93 9.50 -4.10
C ASN A 146 -12.89 8.07 -3.53
N ARG A 147 -12.68 7.97 -2.21
CA ARG A 147 -12.52 6.70 -1.49
C ARG A 147 -13.80 5.87 -1.58
N LYS A 148 -13.63 4.61 -1.96
CA LYS A 148 -14.67 3.57 -1.96
C LYS A 148 -14.24 2.46 -1.03
N VAL A 149 -15.09 2.17 -0.03
CA VAL A 149 -14.86 1.08 0.91
C VAL A 149 -14.91 -0.25 0.15
N GLY A 150 -13.88 -1.06 0.32
CA GLY A 150 -13.77 -2.36 -0.34
C GLY A 150 -14.15 -3.52 0.58
N GLU A 151 -13.59 -4.67 0.28
CA GLU A 151 -13.80 -5.90 1.06
C GLU A 151 -12.93 -5.95 2.30
N ILE A 152 -13.31 -6.81 3.24
CA ILE A 152 -12.51 -7.14 4.43
C ILE A 152 -11.16 -7.72 3.99
N ASP A 153 -10.09 -7.28 4.63
CA ASP A 153 -8.70 -7.62 4.33
C ASP A 153 -8.42 -9.13 4.36
N ILE A 154 -8.92 -9.83 5.38
CA ILE A 154 -8.82 -11.29 5.52
C ILE A 154 -9.50 -12.01 4.35
N ASP A 155 -10.69 -11.57 3.93
CA ASP A 155 -11.41 -12.20 2.81
C ASP A 155 -10.64 -12.04 1.50
N VAL A 156 -10.01 -10.88 1.28
CA VAL A 156 -9.16 -10.62 0.11
C VAL A 156 -7.94 -11.55 0.13
N LEU A 157 -7.28 -11.68 1.28
CA LEU A 157 -6.12 -12.55 1.44
C LEU A 157 -6.50 -14.02 1.24
N GLU A 158 -7.60 -14.48 1.84
CA GLU A 158 -8.09 -15.85 1.71
C GLU A 158 -8.42 -16.20 0.25
N LYS A 159 -9.14 -15.31 -0.46
CA LYS A 159 -9.43 -15.48 -1.89
C LYS A 159 -8.16 -15.55 -2.73
N TYR A 160 -7.16 -14.73 -2.42
CA TYR A 160 -5.88 -14.75 -3.13
C TYR A 160 -5.15 -16.08 -2.91
N ILE A 161 -5.01 -16.52 -1.66
CA ILE A 161 -4.32 -17.76 -1.30
C ILE A 161 -5.05 -18.97 -1.88
N LYS A 162 -6.38 -19.06 -1.80
CA LYS A 162 -7.14 -20.15 -2.43
C LYS A 162 -6.89 -20.27 -3.95
N LYS A 163 -6.71 -19.13 -4.63
CA LYS A 163 -6.49 -19.08 -6.08
C LYS A 163 -5.03 -19.30 -6.51
N ARG A 164 -4.08 -18.96 -5.64
CA ARG A 164 -2.64 -18.88 -5.95
C ARG A 164 -1.79 -19.72 -5.00
N SER A 165 -2.41 -20.59 -4.20
CA SER A 165 -1.73 -21.41 -3.21
C SER A 165 -0.50 -22.03 -3.86
N PRO A 166 0.71 -21.78 -3.32
CA PRO A 166 1.93 -22.32 -3.90
C PRO A 166 1.96 -23.85 -3.87
#